data_AF-A0A443NM82-F1
#
_entry.id   AF-A0A443NM82-F1
#
_cell.length_a   1.000
_cell.length_b   1.000
_cell.length_c   1.000
_cell.angle_alpha   90.00
_cell.angle_beta   90.00
_cell.angle_gamma   90.00
#
_symmetry.space_group_name_H-M   'P 1'
#
loop_
_entity.id
_entity.type
_entity.pdbx_description
1 polymer ?
#
loop_
_entity_poly.entity_id
_entity_poly.type
_entity_poly.pdbx_seq_one_letter_code
_entity_poly.pdbx_strand_id
1 'polypeptide(L)'
;MGFSLFEGFTKSLAMTIVSEIGDSTFFAAAILAMRHPRRLVLSGCLMALIVMTVLSVLVGWAAPNLIPRKWTHHITTLLFLGFGIWSLWEGFTEEGDAEELAEVEAKLDADLKANTGATKNGSKVDDDLKKQRRQFLTHFFSPIFLKAFSITFFGEWGDRSQIATIGLAADENPYGVVLGGIIGQALCTIAAVLGGKSLASQISEKMVAICGGILFLVFGVHSLLSTARES
;
A
#
# COMPACT_ATOMS: atom_id res chain seq x y z
N MET A 1 -24.41 -12.86 -11.01
CA MET A 1 -23.30 -13.83 -11.23
C MET A 1 -22.54 -13.98 -9.92
N GLY A 2 -22.18 -15.20 -9.53
CA GLY A 2 -21.48 -15.42 -8.26
C GLY A 2 -20.07 -14.86 -8.32
N PHE A 3 -19.73 -13.91 -7.45
CA PHE A 3 -18.38 -13.37 -7.32
C PHE A 3 -17.40 -14.52 -7.04
N SER A 4 -16.64 -14.92 -8.06
CA SER A 4 -15.67 -15.98 -7.87
C SER A 4 -14.53 -15.42 -7.03
N LEU A 5 -14.19 -16.14 -5.96
CA LEU A 5 -13.09 -15.75 -5.07
C LEU A 5 -11.79 -15.54 -5.87
N PHE A 6 -11.60 -16.36 -6.91
CA PHE A 6 -10.46 -16.31 -7.81
C PHE A 6 -10.39 -15.03 -8.66
N GLU A 7 -11.54 -14.48 -9.08
CA GLU A 7 -11.58 -13.25 -9.87
C GLU A 7 -11.20 -12.03 -9.04
N GLY A 8 -11.79 -11.87 -7.85
CA GLY A 8 -11.40 -10.83 -6.89
C GLY A 8 -9.93 -10.96 -6.45
N PHE A 9 -9.47 -12.19 -6.24
CA PHE A 9 -8.05 -12.48 -5.94
C PHE A 9 -7.12 -12.01 -7.06
N THR A 10 -7.39 -12.43 -8.30
CA THR A 10 -6.49 -12.15 -9.43
C THR A 10 -6.49 -10.67 -9.79
N LYS A 11 -7.66 -10.01 -9.78
CA LYS A 11 -7.77 -8.57 -10.02
C LYS A 11 -7.03 -7.76 -8.96
N SER A 12 -7.24 -8.07 -7.68
CA SER A 12 -6.54 -7.39 -6.60
C SER A 12 -5.04 -7.64 -6.64
N LEU A 13 -4.59 -8.89 -6.84
CA LEU A 13 -3.17 -9.22 -6.92
C LEU A 13 -2.48 -8.45 -8.05
N ALA A 14 -3.04 -8.49 -9.26
CA ALA A 14 -2.46 -7.80 -10.41
C ALA A 14 -2.40 -6.29 -10.20
N MET A 15 -3.49 -5.72 -9.68
CA MET A 15 -3.60 -4.31 -9.42
C MET A 15 -2.61 -3.83 -8.36
N THR A 16 -2.53 -4.54 -7.23
CA THR A 16 -1.61 -4.23 -6.15
C THR A 16 -0.16 -4.32 -6.62
N ILE A 17 0.22 -5.39 -7.33
CA ILE A 17 1.60 -5.53 -7.81
C ILE A 17 1.96 -4.39 -8.76
N VAL A 18 1.08 -4.03 -9.69
CA VAL A 18 1.38 -2.96 -10.66
C VAL A 18 1.38 -1.58 -10.00
N SER A 19 0.50 -1.34 -9.02
CA SER A 19 0.39 -0.04 -8.37
C SER A 19 1.47 0.21 -7.32
N GLU A 20 2.04 -0.85 -6.74
CA GLU A 20 3.01 -0.75 -5.64
C GLU A 20 4.43 -1.15 -6.02
N ILE A 21 4.66 -1.60 -7.26
CA ILE A 21 6.02 -1.89 -7.70
C ILE A 21 6.72 -0.59 -8.04
N GLY A 22 7.65 -0.13 -7.21
CA GLY A 22 8.41 1.09 -7.49
C GLY A 22 7.61 2.38 -7.29
N ASP A 23 6.70 2.40 -6.32
CA ASP A 23 6.18 3.63 -5.75
C ASP A 23 7.07 4.14 -4.60
N SER A 24 6.76 5.31 -4.06
CA SER A 24 7.51 5.91 -2.97
C SER A 24 7.64 5.00 -1.72
N THR A 25 6.71 4.06 -1.49
CA THR A 25 6.77 3.17 -0.33
C THR A 25 7.60 1.92 -0.59
N PHE A 26 7.64 1.44 -1.83
CA PHE A 26 8.64 0.47 -2.30
C PHE A 26 10.06 1.02 -2.10
N PHE A 27 10.30 2.28 -2.49
CA PHE A 27 11.58 2.95 -2.26
C PHE A 27 11.89 3.14 -0.77
N ALA A 28 10.92 3.58 0.02
CA ALA A 28 11.06 3.70 1.46
C ALA A 28 11.44 2.37 2.12
N ALA A 29 10.78 1.26 1.74
CA ALA A 29 11.08 -0.07 2.26
C ALA A 29 12.50 -0.54 1.88
N ALA A 30 12.93 -0.28 0.63
CA ALA A 30 14.27 -0.61 0.17
C ALA A 30 15.36 0.19 0.94
N ILE A 31 15.17 1.50 1.13
CA ILE A 31 16.10 2.38 1.85
C ILE A 31 16.16 2.00 3.34
N LEU A 32 15.00 1.76 3.96
CA LEU A 32 14.91 1.40 5.36
C LEU A 32 15.58 0.03 5.63
N ALA A 33 15.47 -0.92 4.70
CA ALA A 33 16.14 -2.21 4.76
C ALA A 33 17.67 -2.14 4.61
N MET A 34 18.21 -1.07 4.04
CA MET A 34 19.66 -0.84 3.98
C MET A 34 20.22 -0.30 5.30
N ARG A 35 19.41 0.45 6.06
CA ARG A 35 19.83 1.13 7.29
C ARG A 35 19.48 0.36 8.56
N HIS A 36 18.53 -0.56 8.48
CA HIS A 36 18.03 -1.36 9.60
C HIS A 36 18.00 -2.86 9.27
N PRO A 37 17.94 -3.74 10.28
CA PRO A 37 17.87 -5.18 10.03
C PRO A 37 16.62 -5.55 9.21
N ARG A 38 16.86 -6.16 8.05
CA ARG A 38 15.85 -6.52 7.03
C ARG A 38 14.60 -7.19 7.61
N ARG A 39 14.77 -8.08 8.59
CA ARG A 39 13.65 -8.81 9.21
C ARG A 39 12.71 -7.92 10.01
N LEU A 40 13.23 -6.92 10.74
CA LEU A 40 12.41 -6.01 11.55
C LEU A 40 11.66 -5.02 10.66
N VAL A 41 12.35 -4.48 9.65
CA VAL A 41 11.76 -3.58 8.64
C VAL A 41 10.63 -4.29 7.92
N LEU A 42 10.92 -5.47 7.36
CA LEU A 42 9.94 -6.27 6.63
C LEU A 42 8.71 -6.60 7.48
N SER A 43 8.89 -7.00 8.74
CA SER A 43 7.75 -7.27 9.63
C SER A 43 6.92 -6.02 9.94
N GLY A 44 7.55 -4.85 10.05
CA GLY A 44 6.86 -3.57 10.30
C GLY A 44 6.04 -3.10 9.11
N CYS A 45 6.65 -3.12 7.92
CA CYS A 45 5.99 -2.75 6.67
C CYS A 45 4.84 -3.73 6.35
N LEU A 46 5.07 -5.05 6.42
CA LEU A 46 4.01 -6.04 6.21
C LEU A 46 2.85 -5.88 7.18
N MET A 47 3.12 -5.59 8.45
CA MET A 47 2.05 -5.37 9.42
C MET A 47 1.23 -4.13 9.10
N ALA A 48 1.87 -3.04 8.69
CA ALA A 48 1.18 -1.82 8.27
C ALA A 48 0.27 -2.09 7.05
N LEU A 49 0.82 -2.72 6.02
CA LEU A 49 0.13 -3.09 4.78
C LEU A 49 -1.07 -3.99 5.04
N ILE A 50 -0.89 -5.05 5.84
CA ILE A 50 -2.00 -5.96 6.21
C ILE A 50 -3.11 -5.20 6.94
N VAL A 51 -2.77 -4.35 7.90
CA VAL A 51 -3.77 -3.56 8.65
C VAL A 51 -4.52 -2.64 7.68
N MET A 52 -3.82 -1.96 6.78
CA MET A 52 -4.44 -1.10 5.77
C MET A 52 -5.39 -1.86 4.85
N THR A 53 -4.94 -2.99 4.31
CA THR A 53 -5.70 -3.78 3.34
C THR A 53 -6.96 -4.32 3.99
N VAL A 54 -6.88 -4.78 5.24
CA VAL A 54 -8.07 -5.20 6.00
C VAL A 54 -9.02 -4.02 6.24
N LEU A 55 -8.52 -2.85 6.65
CA LEU A 55 -9.35 -1.66 6.84
C LEU A 55 -10.04 -1.22 5.54
N SER A 56 -9.30 -1.23 4.44
CA SER A 56 -9.77 -0.85 3.11
C SER A 56 -10.88 -1.79 2.63
N VAL A 57 -10.69 -3.10 2.78
CA VAL A 57 -11.74 -4.07 2.42
C VAL A 57 -12.94 -3.97 3.35
N LEU A 58 -12.75 -3.71 4.65
CA LEU A 58 -13.89 -3.49 5.55
C LEU A 58 -14.72 -2.28 5.14
N VAL A 59 -14.07 -1.17 4.75
CA VAL A 59 -14.74 0.02 4.21
C VAL A 59 -15.44 -0.31 2.89
N GLY A 60 -14.76 -0.99 1.97
CA GLY A 60 -15.31 -1.41 0.67
C GLY A 60 -16.47 -2.40 0.79
N TRP A 61 -16.46 -3.29 1.77
CA TRP A 61 -17.56 -4.20 2.07
C TRP A 61 -18.74 -3.50 2.77
N ALA A 62 -18.46 -2.50 3.61
CA ALA A 62 -19.48 -1.72 4.29
C ALA A 62 -20.20 -0.73 3.36
N ALA A 63 -19.51 -0.20 2.35
CA ALA A 63 -20.05 0.82 1.45
C ALA A 63 -21.30 0.37 0.64
N PRO A 64 -21.37 -0.85 0.07
CA PRO A 64 -22.56 -1.36 -0.62
C PRO A 64 -23.77 -1.62 0.28
N ASN A 65 -23.59 -1.74 1.59
CA ASN A 65 -24.71 -1.86 2.54
C ASN A 65 -25.41 -0.51 2.80
N LEU A 66 -24.77 0.60 2.43
CA LEU A 66 -25.28 1.96 2.58
C LEU A 66 -25.70 2.61 1.24
N ILE A 67 -25.21 2.09 0.11
CA ILE A 67 -25.38 2.67 -1.23
C ILE A 67 -26.05 1.65 -2.17
N PRO A 68 -27.11 2.01 -2.91
CA PRO A 68 -27.78 1.08 -3.84
C PRO A 68 -26.82 0.54 -4.91
N ARG A 69 -26.87 -0.77 -5.18
CA ARG A 69 -26.01 -1.54 -6.11
C ARG A 69 -25.73 -0.88 -7.47
N LYS A 70 -26.69 -0.09 -8.00
CA LYS A 70 -26.54 0.64 -9.27
C LYS A 70 -25.49 1.76 -9.21
N TRP A 71 -25.37 2.42 -8.05
CA TRP A 71 -24.41 3.51 -7.84
C TRP A 71 -23.00 2.98 -7.60
N THR A 72 -22.86 1.85 -6.93
CA THR A 72 -21.55 1.21 -6.67
C THR A 72 -20.78 0.97 -7.97
N HIS A 73 -21.44 0.44 -8.99
CA HIS A 73 -20.78 0.15 -10.28
C HIS A 73 -20.35 1.40 -11.04
N HIS A 74 -21.17 2.46 -10.99
CA HIS A 74 -20.83 3.75 -11.59
C HIS A 74 -19.67 4.44 -10.85
N ILE A 75 -19.65 4.36 -9.52
CA ILE A 75 -18.58 4.92 -8.69
C ILE A 75 -17.26 4.20 -8.98
N THR A 76 -17.27 2.86 -9.01
CA THR A 76 -16.08 2.06 -9.33
C THR A 76 -15.55 2.37 -10.72
N THR A 77 -16.44 2.45 -11.72
CA THR A 77 -16.07 2.81 -13.10
C THR A 77 -15.45 4.21 -13.20
N LEU A 78 -16.05 5.21 -12.54
CA LEU A 78 -15.52 6.57 -12.48
C LEU A 78 -14.17 6.64 -11.76
N LEU A 79 -14.02 5.90 -10.65
CA LEU A 79 -12.76 5.80 -9.92
C LEU A 79 -11.66 5.23 -10.81
N PHE A 80 -11.91 4.08 -11.44
CA PHE A 80 -10.92 3.45 -12.32
C PHE A 80 -10.51 4.34 -13.50
N LEU A 81 -11.47 5.01 -14.15
CA LEU A 81 -11.15 5.94 -15.24
C LEU A 81 -10.40 7.18 -14.75
N GLY A 82 -10.84 7.78 -13.65
CA GLY A 82 -10.21 8.97 -13.06
C GLY A 82 -8.77 8.70 -12.63
N PHE A 83 -8.55 7.61 -11.88
CA PHE A 83 -7.21 7.19 -11.46
C PHE A 83 -6.34 6.79 -12.65
N GLY A 84 -6.91 6.14 -13.67
CA GLY A 84 -6.17 5.78 -14.88
C GLY A 84 -5.62 6.99 -15.63
N ILE A 85 -6.43 8.03 -15.80
CA ILE A 85 -6.00 9.29 -16.44
C ILE A 85 -4.99 10.03 -15.56
N TRP A 86 -5.25 10.12 -14.26
CA TRP A 86 -4.36 10.81 -13.32
C TRP A 86 -2.98 10.16 -13.27
N SER A 87 -2.92 8.83 -13.14
CA SER A 87 -1.69 8.04 -13.13
C SER A 87 -0.90 8.15 -14.45
N LEU A 88 -1.59 8.23 -15.59
CA LEU A 88 -0.93 8.50 -16.87
C LEU A 88 -0.31 9.90 -16.90
N TRP A 89 -1.06 10.91 -16.44
CA TRP A 89 -0.58 12.29 -16.42
C TRP A 89 0.66 12.45 -15.52
N GLU A 90 0.66 11.77 -14.38
CA GLU A 90 1.79 11.72 -13.44
C GLU A 90 3.02 11.09 -14.10
N GLY A 91 2.88 9.91 -14.72
CA GLY A 91 4.00 9.27 -15.43
C GLY A 91 4.54 10.09 -16.62
N PHE A 92 3.77 11.01 -17.20
CA PHE A 92 4.29 11.93 -18.21
C PHE A 92 4.97 13.17 -17.63
N THR A 93 4.65 13.54 -16.39
CA THR A 93 5.09 14.78 -15.73
C THR A 93 6.29 14.57 -14.81
N GLU A 94 6.54 13.35 -14.33
CA GLU A 94 7.66 13.04 -13.44
C GLU A 94 9.04 13.19 -14.10
N GLU A 95 9.92 13.94 -13.43
CA GLU A 95 11.32 14.14 -13.78
C GLU A 95 12.20 13.17 -12.98
N GLY A 96 12.74 12.15 -13.67
CA GLY A 96 13.92 11.37 -13.27
C GLY A 96 13.85 10.55 -11.97
N ASP A 97 13.79 9.21 -12.10
CA ASP A 97 13.76 8.23 -10.99
C ASP A 97 14.87 8.41 -9.92
N ALA A 98 16.01 9.01 -10.29
CA ALA A 98 17.13 9.24 -9.37
C ALA A 98 16.89 10.39 -8.39
N GLU A 99 16.10 11.39 -8.77
CA GLU A 99 15.75 12.55 -7.93
C GLU A 99 14.71 12.18 -6.88
N GLU A 100 13.73 11.37 -7.26
CA GLU A 100 12.67 10.86 -6.38
C GLU A 100 13.24 9.92 -5.29
N LEU A 101 14.16 9.01 -5.67
CA LEU A 101 14.94 8.19 -4.73
C LEU A 101 15.70 9.04 -3.70
N ALA A 102 16.25 10.18 -4.13
CA ALA A 102 16.97 11.10 -3.25
C ALA A 102 16.02 11.91 -2.36
N GLU A 103 14.85 12.29 -2.87
CA GLU A 103 13.79 12.96 -2.10
C GLU A 103 13.22 12.03 -1.01
N VAL A 104 12.92 10.77 -1.35
CA VAL A 104 12.44 9.76 -0.40
C VAL A 104 13.51 9.49 0.67
N GLU A 105 14.79 9.37 0.29
CA GLU A 105 15.90 9.26 1.24
C GLU A 105 15.98 10.48 2.17
N ALA A 106 15.83 11.70 1.64
CA ALA A 106 15.86 12.93 2.42
C ALA A 106 14.66 13.05 3.39
N LYS A 107 13.45 12.70 2.94
CA LYS A 107 12.24 12.66 3.77
C LYS A 107 12.37 11.65 4.90
N LEU A 108 12.80 10.42 4.59
CA LEU A 108 13.06 9.41 5.62
C LEU A 108 14.12 9.87 6.62
N ASP A 109 15.16 10.58 6.16
CA ASP A 109 16.21 11.09 7.04
C ASP A 109 15.75 12.21 7.96
N ALA A 110 14.87 13.09 7.48
CA ALA A 110 14.23 14.11 8.29
C ALA A 110 13.36 13.46 9.40
N ASP A 111 12.53 12.48 9.03
CA ASP A 111 11.66 11.76 9.96
C ASP A 111 12.46 10.93 10.98
N LEU A 112 13.53 10.27 10.54
CA LEU A 112 14.45 9.53 11.42
C LEU A 112 15.11 10.45 12.44
N LYS A 113 15.53 11.66 12.04
CA LYS A 113 16.13 12.66 12.95
C LYS A 113 15.10 13.21 13.93
N ALA A 114 13.91 13.58 13.47
CA ALA A 114 12.83 14.10 14.31
C ALA A 114 12.42 13.11 15.41
N ASN A 115 12.26 11.83 15.04
CA ASN A 115 11.76 10.80 15.97
C ASN A 115 12.86 10.25 16.92
N THR A 116 14.14 10.41 16.57
CA THR A 116 15.27 10.06 17.46
C THR A 116 15.48 11.12 18.56
N GLY A 117 15.08 12.37 18.32
CA GLY A 117 15.08 13.44 19.33
C GLY A 117 13.99 13.31 20.41
N ALA A 118 12.88 12.64 20.11
CA ALA A 118 11.74 12.50 21.02
C ALA A 118 11.87 11.39 22.08
N THR A 119 12.88 10.51 21.99
CA THR A 119 13.05 9.38 22.93
C THR A 119 13.81 9.76 24.22
N LYS A 120 13.90 11.06 24.54
CA LYS A 120 14.68 11.55 25.69
C LYS A 120 13.86 12.51 26.57
N ASN A 121 12.69 12.08 27.06
CA ASN A 121 12.14 12.55 28.34
C ASN A 121 10.89 11.80 28.81
N GLY A 122 10.86 11.48 30.12
CA GLY A 122 9.68 11.05 30.88
C GLY A 122 9.56 9.53 31.08
N SER A 123 9.40 8.96 32.27
CA SER A 123 9.55 9.39 33.67
C SER A 123 9.36 8.11 34.50
N LYS A 124 9.98 8.08 35.69
CA LYS A 124 9.80 7.04 36.72
C LYS A 124 8.30 6.81 37.03
N VAL A 125 7.98 5.60 37.51
CA VAL A 125 6.74 5.11 38.17
C VAL A 125 6.03 3.95 37.40
N ASP A 126 5.75 2.89 38.17
CA ASP A 126 5.09 1.58 37.88
C ASP A 126 5.99 0.42 37.43
N ASP A 127 6.62 -0.23 38.41
CA ASP A 127 7.80 -1.09 38.23
C ASP A 127 7.57 -2.61 38.09
N ASP A 128 6.51 -3.25 38.62
CA ASP A 128 6.54 -4.74 38.72
C ASP A 128 5.65 -5.55 37.76
N LEU A 129 4.47 -5.07 37.34
CA LEU A 129 3.66 -5.76 36.31
C LEU A 129 4.05 -5.39 34.86
N LYS A 130 4.71 -4.23 34.70
CA LYS A 130 5.14 -3.71 33.41
C LYS A 130 6.36 -4.46 32.86
N LYS A 131 7.16 -5.13 33.70
CA LYS A 131 8.46 -5.71 33.31
C LYS A 131 8.33 -6.92 32.38
N GLN A 132 7.39 -7.82 32.66
CA GLN A 132 7.12 -8.99 31.81
C GLN A 132 6.42 -8.62 30.50
N ARG A 133 5.46 -7.69 30.55
CA ARG A 133 4.78 -7.15 29.35
C ARG A 133 5.71 -6.28 28.52
N ARG A 134 6.58 -5.47 29.16
CA ARG A 134 7.66 -4.72 28.50
C ARG A 134 8.62 -5.67 27.84
N GLN A 135 9.06 -6.75 28.47
CA GLN A 135 10.04 -7.63 27.82
C GLN A 135 9.49 -8.30 26.56
N PHE A 136 8.19 -8.63 26.54
CA PHE A 136 7.48 -9.11 25.34
C PHE A 136 7.24 -8.00 24.31
N LEU A 137 6.79 -6.82 24.75
CA LEU A 137 6.58 -5.63 23.91
C LEU A 137 7.89 -5.03 23.38
N THR A 138 8.99 -5.03 24.11
CA THR A 138 10.29 -4.53 23.64
C THR A 138 10.93 -5.50 22.66
N HIS A 139 10.46 -6.75 22.61
CA HIS A 139 10.89 -7.73 21.62
C HIS A 139 10.03 -7.70 20.35
N PHE A 140 8.70 -7.58 20.47
CA PHE A 140 7.77 -7.47 19.33
C PHE A 140 7.68 -6.05 18.75
N PHE A 141 7.68 -5.03 19.62
CA PHE A 141 7.62 -3.60 19.30
C PHE A 141 9.01 -2.99 19.53
N SER A 142 10.00 -3.43 18.75
CA SER A 142 11.26 -2.69 18.62
C SER A 142 10.95 -1.28 18.12
N PRO A 143 11.61 -0.21 18.60
CA PRO A 143 11.41 1.15 18.09
C PRO A 143 11.59 1.23 16.57
N ILE A 144 12.37 0.32 15.98
CA ILE A 144 12.58 0.19 14.54
C ILE A 144 11.32 -0.37 13.85
N PHE A 145 10.65 -1.34 14.47
CA PHE A 145 9.39 -1.91 13.97
C PHE A 145 8.28 -0.87 13.94
N LEU A 146 8.04 -0.12 15.04
CA LEU A 146 7.00 0.92 15.03
C LEU A 146 7.32 2.04 14.04
N LYS A 147 8.60 2.36 13.86
CA LYS A 147 9.00 3.38 12.89
C LYS A 147 8.69 2.92 11.47
N ALA A 148 9.13 1.72 11.09
CA ALA A 148 8.79 1.12 9.80
C ALA A 148 7.28 1.04 9.59
N PHE A 149 6.56 0.55 10.60
CA PHE A 149 5.10 0.50 10.60
C PHE A 149 4.50 1.89 10.40
N SER A 150 4.91 2.91 11.14
CA SER A 150 4.28 4.24 11.08
C SER A 150 4.59 4.95 9.78
N ILE A 151 5.82 4.85 9.27
CA ILE A 151 6.22 5.46 8.00
C ILE A 151 5.43 4.83 6.84
N THR A 152 5.37 3.50 6.78
CA THR A 152 4.56 2.80 5.77
C THR A 152 3.07 3.09 5.98
N PHE A 153 2.59 3.05 7.24
CA PHE A 153 1.18 3.21 7.55
C PHE A 153 0.64 4.61 7.24
N PHE A 154 1.40 5.66 7.51
CA PHE A 154 0.97 7.02 7.18
C PHE A 154 1.36 7.42 5.77
N GLY A 155 2.38 6.79 5.19
CA GLY A 155 2.81 7.02 3.81
C GLY A 155 1.81 6.49 2.77
N GLU A 156 1.23 5.32 3.00
CA GLU A 156 0.25 4.71 2.08
C GLU A 156 -1.21 5.03 2.46
N TRP A 157 -1.42 5.84 3.50
CA TRP A 157 -2.77 6.17 3.92
C TRP A 157 -3.44 7.07 2.88
N GLY A 158 -4.48 6.56 2.23
CA GLY A 158 -5.20 7.26 1.16
C GLY A 158 -4.55 7.14 -0.21
N ASP A 159 -3.61 6.21 -0.39
CA ASP A 159 -2.93 5.94 -1.64
C ASP A 159 -3.87 5.37 -2.73
N ARG A 160 -3.41 5.45 -4.00
CA ARG A 160 -4.01 4.85 -5.20
C ARG A 160 -4.45 3.38 -4.99
N SER A 161 -3.57 2.54 -4.46
CA SER A 161 -3.76 1.13 -4.12
C SER A 161 -4.82 0.93 -3.05
N GLN A 162 -4.93 1.86 -2.08
CA GLN A 162 -5.93 1.79 -1.01
C GLN A 162 -7.34 2.04 -1.57
N ILE A 163 -7.50 3.08 -2.39
CA ILE A 163 -8.78 3.45 -3.01
C ILE A 163 -9.22 2.38 -4.02
N ALA A 164 -8.27 1.88 -4.79
CA ALA A 164 -8.43 0.72 -5.66
C ALA A 164 -8.96 -0.51 -4.93
N THR A 165 -8.36 -0.84 -3.78
CA THR A 165 -8.75 -1.98 -2.95
C THR A 165 -10.16 -1.79 -2.38
N ILE A 166 -10.53 -0.57 -1.96
CA ILE A 166 -11.90 -0.24 -1.53
C ILE A 166 -12.90 -0.44 -2.67
N GLY A 167 -12.58 0.04 -3.87
CA GLY A 167 -13.43 -0.11 -5.06
C GLY A 167 -13.62 -1.56 -5.49
N LEU A 168 -12.54 -2.34 -5.49
CA LEU A 168 -12.58 -3.78 -5.75
C LEU A 168 -13.37 -4.53 -4.69
N ALA A 169 -13.19 -4.23 -3.40
CA ALA A 169 -13.94 -4.87 -2.33
C ALA A 169 -15.45 -4.57 -2.36
N ALA A 170 -15.84 -3.44 -2.97
CA ALA A 170 -17.25 -3.07 -3.15
C ALA A 170 -17.92 -3.81 -4.31
N ASP A 171 -17.16 -4.19 -5.34
CA ASP A 171 -17.68 -4.86 -6.54
C ASP A 171 -17.38 -6.36 -6.59
N GLU A 172 -16.36 -6.86 -5.89
CA GLU A 172 -15.91 -8.25 -5.93
C GLU A 172 -16.04 -8.97 -4.58
N ASN A 173 -15.63 -10.25 -4.53
CA ASN A 173 -15.59 -11.00 -3.27
C ASN A 173 -14.50 -10.45 -2.33
N PRO A 174 -14.86 -9.90 -1.14
CA PRO A 174 -13.92 -9.24 -0.25
C PRO A 174 -12.82 -10.19 0.27
N TYR A 175 -13.12 -11.48 0.45
CA TYR A 175 -12.11 -12.45 0.87
C TYR A 175 -11.06 -12.70 -0.20
N GLY A 176 -11.46 -12.70 -1.48
CA GLY A 176 -10.54 -12.81 -2.61
C GLY A 176 -9.64 -11.58 -2.70
N VAL A 177 -10.22 -10.38 -2.54
CA VAL A 177 -9.50 -9.10 -2.58
C VAL A 177 -8.48 -8.99 -1.44
N VAL A 178 -8.84 -9.34 -0.20
CA VAL A 178 -7.88 -9.33 0.94
C VAL A 178 -6.70 -10.25 0.67
N LEU A 179 -6.96 -11.49 0.22
CA LEU A 179 -5.89 -12.46 -0.03
C LEU A 179 -4.98 -12.03 -1.19
N GLY A 180 -5.57 -11.49 -2.27
CA GLY A 180 -4.83 -10.97 -3.41
C GLY A 180 -3.95 -9.78 -3.02
N GLY A 181 -4.52 -8.81 -2.32
CA GLY A 181 -3.84 -7.60 -1.87
C GLY A 181 -2.70 -7.89 -0.90
N ILE A 182 -2.95 -8.71 0.14
CA ILE A 182 -1.90 -9.08 1.10
C ILE A 182 -0.74 -9.81 0.43
N ILE A 183 -1.03 -10.74 -0.49
CA ILE A 183 0.04 -11.47 -1.20
C ILE A 183 0.80 -10.53 -2.13
N GLY A 184 0.11 -9.65 -2.87
CA GLY A 184 0.73 -8.67 -3.74
C GLY A 184 1.67 -7.73 -2.98
N GLN A 185 1.18 -7.12 -1.91
CA GLN A 185 1.96 -6.24 -1.02
C GLN A 185 3.15 -6.97 -0.39
N ALA A 186 2.94 -8.22 0.06
CA ALA A 186 4.02 -9.03 0.60
C ALA A 186 5.12 -9.26 -0.43
N LEU A 187 4.77 -9.61 -1.67
CA LEU A 187 5.73 -9.83 -2.75
C LEU A 187 6.49 -8.55 -3.10
N CYS A 188 5.80 -7.41 -3.25
CA CYS A 188 6.43 -6.13 -3.54
C CYS A 188 7.39 -5.72 -2.41
N THR A 189 6.95 -5.82 -1.15
CA THR A 189 7.76 -5.47 0.02
C THR A 189 8.97 -6.39 0.16
N ILE A 190 8.81 -7.70 -0.05
CA ILE A 190 9.92 -8.65 -0.03
C ILE A 190 10.92 -8.30 -1.14
N ALA A 191 10.44 -8.00 -2.36
CA ALA A 191 11.29 -7.61 -3.47
C ALA A 191 12.08 -6.32 -3.17
N ALA A 192 11.44 -5.30 -2.60
CA ALA A 192 12.07 -4.06 -2.18
C ALA A 192 13.18 -4.29 -1.14
N VAL A 193 12.85 -5.03 -0.07
CA VAL A 193 13.76 -5.29 1.06
C VAL A 193 14.95 -6.17 0.66
N LEU A 194 14.73 -7.15 -0.23
CA LEU A 194 15.81 -8.01 -0.74
C LEU A 194 16.62 -7.35 -1.84
N GLY A 195 15.97 -6.56 -2.70
CA GLY A 195 16.58 -5.90 -3.85
C GLY A 195 17.41 -4.66 -3.50
N GLY A 196 17.04 -3.94 -2.44
CA GLY A 196 17.78 -2.77 -1.95
C GLY A 196 18.04 -1.72 -3.03
N LYS A 197 19.18 -1.01 -2.95
CA LYS A 197 19.54 0.08 -3.89
C LYS A 197 19.60 -0.36 -5.36
N SER A 198 19.90 -1.63 -5.63
CA SER A 198 20.10 -2.14 -7.00
C SER A 198 18.79 -2.40 -7.75
N LEU A 199 17.71 -2.73 -7.04
CA LEU A 199 16.38 -2.83 -7.63
C LEU A 199 15.73 -1.44 -7.69
N ALA A 200 15.92 -0.64 -6.65
CA ALA A 200 15.42 0.71 -6.59
C ALA A 200 15.93 1.56 -7.78
N SER A 201 17.23 1.53 -8.10
CA SER A 201 17.77 2.32 -9.21
C SER A 201 17.38 1.83 -10.62
N GLN A 202 16.66 0.71 -10.75
CA GLN A 202 16.31 0.11 -12.04
C GLN A 202 14.81 0.08 -12.34
N ILE A 203 13.97 0.32 -11.33
CA ILE A 203 12.52 0.42 -11.53
C ILE A 203 12.20 1.90 -11.72
N SER A 204 11.74 2.24 -12.93
CA SER A 204 11.39 3.62 -13.27
C SER A 204 9.96 3.92 -12.82
N GLU A 205 9.78 4.92 -11.96
CA GLU A 205 8.49 5.35 -11.43
C GLU A 205 7.53 5.72 -12.57
N LYS A 206 8.10 6.35 -13.61
CA LYS A 206 7.40 6.66 -14.85
C LYS A 206 6.81 5.43 -15.52
N MET A 207 7.54 4.32 -15.61
CA MET A 207 7.00 3.08 -16.18
C MET A 207 5.88 2.52 -15.31
N VAL A 208 6.01 2.62 -13.99
CA VAL A 208 5.03 2.14 -13.02
C VAL A 208 3.73 2.94 -13.13
N ALA A 209 3.82 4.27 -13.12
CA ALA A 209 2.68 5.17 -13.26
C ALA A 209 1.95 4.98 -14.60
N ILE A 210 2.69 4.77 -15.70
CA ILE A 210 2.10 4.49 -17.02
C ILE A 210 1.44 3.10 -17.03
N CYS A 211 2.11 2.07 -16.54
CA CYS A 211 1.56 0.71 -16.49
C CYS A 211 0.33 0.63 -15.60
N GLY A 212 0.37 1.25 -14.41
CA GLY A 212 -0.76 1.40 -13.50
C GLY A 212 -1.91 2.12 -14.19
N GLY A 213 -1.65 3.29 -14.78
CA GLY A 213 -2.66 4.08 -15.50
C GLY A 213 -3.36 3.29 -16.61
N ILE A 214 -2.60 2.55 -17.42
CA ILE A 214 -3.16 1.65 -18.45
C ILE A 214 -4.04 0.57 -17.82
N LEU A 215 -3.60 -0.06 -16.73
CA LEU A 215 -4.35 -1.12 -16.04
C LEU A 215 -5.66 -0.59 -15.44
N PHE A 216 -5.61 0.57 -14.80
CA PHE A 216 -6.79 1.28 -14.29
C PHE A 216 -7.78 1.61 -15.42
N LEU A 217 -7.29 2.10 -16.57
CA LEU A 217 -8.14 2.36 -17.74
C LEU A 217 -8.76 1.07 -18.31
N VAL A 218 -7.99 -0.02 -18.40
CA VAL A 218 -8.50 -1.31 -18.89
C VAL A 218 -9.61 -1.83 -17.96
N PHE A 219 -9.43 -1.79 -16.64
CA PHE A 219 -10.48 -2.17 -15.70
C PHE A 219 -11.68 -1.23 -15.75
N GLY A 220 -11.47 0.08 -15.89
CA GLY A 220 -12.54 1.06 -16.06
C GLY A 220 -13.37 0.80 -17.32
N VAL A 221 -12.72 0.56 -18.46
CA VAL A 221 -13.40 0.24 -19.72
C VAL A 221 -14.11 -1.11 -19.64
N HIS A 222 -13.48 -2.13 -19.06
CA HIS A 222 -14.12 -3.43 -18.85
C HIS A 222 -15.37 -3.31 -17.97
N SER A 223 -15.31 -2.52 -16.90
CA SER A 223 -16.44 -2.24 -16.03
C SER A 223 -17.56 -1.47 -16.77
N LEU A 224 -17.20 -0.46 -17.57
CA LEU A 224 -18.14 0.30 -18.38
C LEU A 224 -18.86 -0.58 -19.41
N LEU A 225 -18.13 -1.46 -20.10
CA LEU A 225 -18.70 -2.40 -21.08
C LEU A 225 -19.62 -3.43 -20.42
N SER A 226 -19.27 -3.90 -19.22
CA SER A 226 -20.14 -4.80 -18.45
C SER A 226 -21.47 -4.12 -18.08
N THR A 227 -21.41 -2.83 -17.68
CA THR A 227 -22.59 -2.01 -17.37
C THR A 227 -23.49 -1.85 -18.58
N ALA A 228 -22.91 -1.50 -19.74
CA ALA A 228 -23.65 -1.26 -20.98
C ALA A 228 -24.32 -2.53 -21.54
N ARG A 229 -23.86 -3.72 -21.13
CA ARG A 229 -24.46 -5.00 -21.52
C ARG A 229 -25.65 -5.40 -20.64
N GLU A 230 -25.75 -4.86 -19.43
CA GLU A 230 -26.85 -5.15 -18.48
C GLU A 230 -27.98 -4.10 -18.49
N SER A 231 -27.79 -2.96 -19.16
CA SER A 231 -28.79 -1.89 -19.39
C SER A 231 -29.60 -2.11 -20.68
#